data_AF-A0A958G808-F1
#
_entry.id   AF-A0A958G808-F1
#
_cell.length_a   1.000
_cell.length_b   1.000
_cell.length_c   1.000
_cell.angle_alpha   90.00
_cell.angle_beta   90.00
_cell.angle_gamma   90.00
#
_symmetry.space_group_name_H-M   'P 1'
#
loop_
_entity.id
_entity.type
_entity.pdbx_description
1 polymer ?
#
loop_
_entity_poly.entity_id
_entity_poly.type
_entity_poly.pdbx_seq_one_letter_code
_entity_poly.pdbx_strand_id
1 'polypeptide(L)'
;MKTKQTNPHILLSGKSPAPLLEIFFEINHLKQLFRQGWLRHLAPAQCESVAEHTLATVLMAWMLADTLFPELDRERVLMLALLHDIGEIYAGDITPADAVSAGEKHRRESAAVRRIVGKLPRGERYLALWEEYESGATPEARLVKQVDKLEMALQACIYEHQHGLNLQEFLD
;
A
#
# COMPACT_ATOMS: atom_id res chain seq x y z
N MET A 1 -12.34 1.75 -8.68
CA MET A 1 -11.71 2.42 -7.52
C MET A 1 -12.73 3.31 -6.81
N LYS A 2 -13.25 2.87 -5.66
CA LYS A 2 -14.06 3.71 -4.76
C LYS A 2 -13.14 4.44 -3.79
N THR A 3 -13.48 5.68 -3.45
CA THR A 3 -12.70 6.52 -2.54
C THR A 3 -13.60 7.19 -1.50
N LYS A 4 -13.04 7.54 -0.32
CA LYS A 4 -13.69 8.32 0.74
C LYS A 4 -14.11 9.70 0.22
N GLN A 5 -13.20 10.37 -0.49
CA GLN A 5 -13.41 11.65 -1.16
C GLN A 5 -12.60 11.74 -2.47
N THR A 6 -12.76 12.85 -3.18
CA THR A 6 -11.98 13.18 -4.39
C THR A 6 -10.48 13.19 -4.12
N ASN A 7 -9.69 12.77 -5.11
CA ASN A 7 -8.22 12.83 -5.05
C ASN A 7 -7.74 14.28 -4.79
N PRO A 8 -7.03 14.56 -3.67
CA PRO A 8 -6.53 15.90 -3.34
C PRO A 8 -5.58 16.50 -4.38
N HIS A 9 -4.92 15.68 -5.22
CA HIS A 9 -4.05 16.14 -6.31
C HIS A 9 -4.78 17.05 -7.31
N ILE A 10 -6.12 16.96 -7.41
CA ILE A 10 -6.92 17.87 -8.25
C ILE A 10 -6.76 19.35 -7.86
N LEU A 11 -6.41 19.64 -6.60
CA LEU A 11 -6.18 21.00 -6.11
C LEU A 11 -4.95 21.68 -6.75
N LEU A 12 -4.13 20.90 -7.44
CA LEU A 12 -2.95 21.36 -8.18
C LEU A 12 -3.22 21.63 -9.65
N SER A 13 -4.46 21.44 -10.13
CA SER A 13 -4.83 21.72 -11.52
C SER A 13 -4.48 23.17 -11.92
N GLY A 14 -3.71 23.32 -12.99
CA GLY A 14 -3.21 24.62 -13.47
C GLY A 14 -2.09 25.24 -12.65
N LYS A 15 -1.51 24.51 -11.68
CA LYS A 15 -0.39 24.96 -10.84
C LYS A 15 0.88 24.18 -11.17
N SER A 16 2.03 24.78 -10.85
CA SER A 16 3.36 24.14 -10.96
C SER A 16 4.07 24.19 -9.60
N PRO A 17 3.63 23.37 -8.62
CA PRO A 17 4.24 23.33 -7.30
C PRO A 17 5.63 22.68 -7.34
N ALA A 18 6.41 22.86 -6.27
CA ALA A 18 7.64 22.10 -6.09
C ALA A 18 7.34 20.59 -6.01
N PRO A 19 8.24 19.72 -6.52
CA PRO A 19 8.04 18.26 -6.56
C PRO A 19 7.53 17.63 -5.26
N LEU A 20 8.12 17.99 -4.12
CA LEU A 20 7.76 17.42 -2.82
C LEU A 20 6.34 17.82 -2.39
N LEU A 21 5.89 19.03 -2.74
CA LEU A 21 4.53 19.48 -2.47
C LEU A 21 3.53 18.72 -3.33
N GLU A 22 3.86 18.46 -4.60
CA GLU A 22 3.02 17.63 -5.46
C GLU A 22 2.87 16.21 -4.90
N ILE A 23 3.99 15.58 -4.54
CA ILE A 23 4.03 14.25 -3.94
C ILE A 23 3.22 14.18 -2.64
N PHE A 24 3.22 15.24 -1.82
CA PHE A 24 2.38 15.29 -0.62
C PHE A 24 0.89 15.12 -0.97
N PHE A 25 0.38 15.80 -2.01
CA PHE A 25 -1.01 15.65 -2.44
C PHE A 25 -1.27 14.26 -3.06
N GLU A 26 -0.30 13.71 -3.80
CA GLU A 26 -0.37 12.34 -4.34
C GLU A 26 -0.47 11.30 -3.21
N ILE A 27 0.39 11.36 -2.19
CA ILE A 27 0.37 10.47 -1.02
C ILE A 27 -0.94 10.59 -0.25
N ASN A 28 -1.50 11.80 -0.11
CA ASN A 28 -2.78 11.97 0.56
C ASN A 28 -3.95 11.31 -0.19
N HIS A 29 -3.77 10.87 -1.43
CA HIS A 29 -4.76 10.05 -2.10
C HIS A 29 -4.92 8.67 -1.46
N LEU A 30 -3.86 8.09 -0.89
CA LEU A 30 -3.95 6.80 -0.17
C LEU A 30 -4.90 6.86 1.03
N LYS A 31 -5.06 8.04 1.64
CA LYS A 31 -6.06 8.26 2.71
C LYS A 31 -7.49 8.23 2.18
N GLN A 32 -7.67 8.52 0.89
CA GLN A 32 -8.98 8.48 0.24
C GLN A 32 -9.26 7.11 -0.38
N LEU A 33 -8.24 6.38 -0.78
CA LEU A 33 -8.39 5.08 -1.40
C LEU A 33 -8.81 4.03 -0.38
N PHE A 34 -10.01 3.47 -0.53
CA PHE A 34 -10.42 2.30 0.25
C PHE A 34 -9.63 1.07 -0.18
N ARG A 35 -9.38 0.16 0.76
CA ARG A 35 -9.08 -1.23 0.45
C ARG A 35 -10.33 -1.86 -0.18
N GLN A 36 -10.34 -1.98 -1.51
CA GLN A 36 -11.47 -2.38 -2.33
C GLN A 36 -11.96 -3.78 -1.97
N GLY A 37 -11.07 -4.68 -1.56
CA GLY A 37 -11.42 -6.05 -1.13
C GLY A 37 -12.52 -6.07 -0.07
N TRP A 38 -12.41 -5.18 0.93
CA TRP A 38 -13.36 -5.07 2.04
C TRP A 38 -14.73 -4.52 1.64
N LEU A 39 -14.81 -3.67 0.61
CA LEU A 39 -16.05 -3.04 0.17
C LEU A 39 -17.08 -4.03 -0.41
N ARG A 40 -16.70 -5.30 -0.59
CA ARG A 40 -17.62 -6.39 -0.92
C ARG A 40 -18.45 -6.85 0.29
N HIS A 41 -17.96 -6.61 1.49
CA HIS A 41 -18.54 -7.08 2.76
C HIS A 41 -18.90 -5.94 3.72
N LEU A 42 -18.23 -4.80 3.60
CA LEU A 42 -18.36 -3.66 4.50
C LEU A 42 -18.94 -2.43 3.82
N ALA A 43 -19.69 -1.66 4.61
CA ALA A 43 -20.06 -0.31 4.20
C ALA A 43 -18.81 0.59 4.14
N PRO A 44 -18.76 1.60 3.24
CA PRO A 44 -17.62 2.51 3.14
C PRO A 44 -17.20 3.18 4.45
N ALA A 45 -18.14 3.41 5.38
CA ALA A 45 -17.84 4.04 6.67
C ALA A 45 -17.04 3.13 7.64
N GLN A 46 -17.02 1.82 7.39
CA GLN A 46 -16.32 0.82 8.22
C GLN A 46 -15.01 0.35 7.57
N CYS A 47 -14.85 0.60 6.27
CA CYS A 47 -13.73 0.15 5.47
C CYS A 47 -12.51 1.05 5.68
N GLU A 48 -11.37 0.45 6.00
CA GLU A 48 -10.10 1.12 6.03
C GLU A 48 -9.66 1.66 4.65
N SER A 49 -8.77 2.63 4.70
CA SER A 49 -8.02 3.11 3.56
C SER A 49 -6.67 2.42 3.45
N VAL A 50 -6.07 2.47 2.25
CA VAL A 50 -4.72 1.96 2.01
C VAL A 50 -3.69 2.62 2.93
N ALA A 51 -3.89 3.89 3.29
CA ALA A 51 -3.03 4.57 4.27
C ALA A 51 -3.16 4.01 5.71
N GLU A 52 -4.34 3.55 6.12
CA GLU A 52 -4.57 2.93 7.43
C GLU A 52 -3.91 1.55 7.48
N HIS A 53 -4.13 0.73 6.45
CA HIS A 53 -3.43 -0.54 6.22
C HIS A 53 -1.90 -0.36 6.25
N THR A 54 -1.37 0.58 5.45
CA THR A 54 0.08 0.84 5.37
C THR A 54 0.68 1.17 6.74
N LEU A 55 -0.02 1.94 7.57
CA LEU A 55 0.48 2.29 8.91
C LEU A 55 0.63 1.04 9.78
N ALA A 56 -0.38 0.17 9.79
CA ALA A 56 -0.34 -1.08 10.56
C ALA A 56 0.78 -2.01 10.04
N THR A 57 0.87 -2.21 8.73
CA THR A 57 1.91 -3.02 8.06
C THR A 57 3.32 -2.53 8.41
N VAL A 58 3.57 -1.21 8.34
CA VAL A 58 4.87 -0.61 8.68
C VAL A 58 5.24 -0.86 10.14
N LEU A 59 4.30 -0.60 11.07
CA LEU A 59 4.56 -0.76 12.50
C LEU A 59 4.84 -2.23 12.84
N MET A 60 4.02 -3.15 12.32
CA MET A 60 4.21 -4.58 12.53
C MET A 60 5.53 -5.07 11.93
N ALA A 61 5.85 -4.70 10.70
CA ALA A 61 7.07 -5.17 10.02
C ALA A 61 8.32 -4.70 10.75
N TRP A 62 8.33 -3.43 11.17
CA TRP A 62 9.45 -2.87 11.91
C TRP A 62 9.62 -3.52 13.29
N MET A 63 8.53 -3.71 14.05
CA MET A 63 8.57 -4.37 15.36
C MET A 63 8.97 -5.85 15.27
N LEU A 64 8.49 -6.58 14.25
CA LEU A 64 8.87 -7.98 14.03
C LEU A 64 10.34 -8.11 13.61
N ALA A 65 10.82 -7.21 12.74
CA ALA A 65 12.24 -7.15 12.40
C ALA A 65 13.10 -6.90 13.65
N ASP A 66 12.68 -6.00 14.53
CA ASP A 66 13.43 -5.70 15.77
C ASP A 66 13.44 -6.86 16.77
N THR A 67 12.32 -7.56 16.91
CA THR A 67 12.11 -8.54 17.99
C THR A 67 12.46 -9.97 17.60
N LEU A 68 12.19 -10.36 16.35
CA LEU A 68 12.29 -11.74 15.89
C LEU A 68 13.37 -11.96 14.82
N PHE A 69 13.75 -10.90 14.09
CA PHE A 69 14.73 -10.98 12.99
C PHE A 69 15.82 -9.90 13.11
N PRO A 70 16.57 -9.85 14.22
CA PRO A 70 17.54 -8.79 14.50
C PRO A 70 18.70 -8.72 13.49
N GLU A 71 18.88 -9.76 12.66
CA GLU A 71 19.83 -9.79 11.56
C GLU A 71 19.41 -8.96 10.34
N LEU A 72 18.14 -8.59 10.21
CA LEU A 72 17.62 -7.83 9.08
C LEU A 72 17.91 -6.33 9.20
N ASP A 73 18.10 -5.67 8.05
CA ASP A 73 18.20 -4.21 8.01
C ASP A 73 16.84 -3.57 8.28
N ARG A 74 16.64 -3.10 9.52
CA ARG A 74 15.40 -2.43 9.96
C ARG A 74 15.09 -1.15 9.19
N GLU A 75 16.11 -0.39 8.76
CA GLU A 75 15.87 0.81 7.93
C GLU A 75 15.32 0.37 6.57
N ARG A 76 15.87 -0.71 6.00
CA ARG A 76 15.39 -1.26 4.74
C ARG A 76 13.96 -1.82 4.86
N VAL A 77 13.66 -2.58 5.91
CA VAL A 77 12.29 -3.07 6.21
C VAL A 77 11.31 -1.90 6.29
N LEU A 78 11.65 -0.84 7.03
CA LEU A 78 10.82 0.35 7.13
C LEU A 78 10.59 1.00 5.76
N MET A 79 11.64 1.16 4.95
CA MET A 79 11.53 1.79 3.63
C MET A 79 10.72 0.95 2.64
N LEU A 80 10.85 -0.37 2.67
CA LEU A 80 10.06 -1.29 1.85
C LEU A 80 8.57 -1.21 2.24
N ALA A 81 8.27 -1.30 3.53
CA ALA A 81 6.90 -1.21 4.03
C ALA A 81 6.25 0.16 3.76
N LEU A 82 7.00 1.27 3.83
CA LEU A 82 6.45 2.60 3.51
C LEU A 82 6.11 2.78 2.02
N LEU A 83 6.76 2.03 1.14
CA LEU A 83 6.62 2.19 -0.31
C LEU A 83 5.74 1.11 -0.96
N HIS A 84 5.43 0.01 -0.27
CA HIS A 84 4.83 -1.18 -0.88
C HIS A 84 3.58 -0.89 -1.73
N ASP A 85 2.65 -0.08 -1.21
CA ASP A 85 1.40 0.29 -1.89
C ASP A 85 1.41 1.68 -2.54
N ILE A 86 2.58 2.33 -2.68
CA ILE A 86 2.63 3.68 -3.27
C ILE A 86 2.14 3.71 -4.73
N GLY A 87 2.24 2.57 -5.43
CA GLY A 87 1.73 2.41 -6.80
C GLY A 87 0.20 2.54 -6.91
N GLU A 88 -0.52 2.27 -5.81
CA GLU A 88 -1.98 2.30 -5.79
C GLU A 88 -2.55 3.72 -5.90
N ILE A 89 -1.73 4.75 -5.66
CA ILE A 89 -2.12 6.17 -5.86
C ILE A 89 -2.69 6.40 -7.26
N TYR A 90 -2.19 5.69 -8.28
CA TYR A 90 -2.72 5.78 -9.64
C TYR A 90 -3.29 4.46 -10.17
N ALA A 91 -2.78 3.32 -9.73
CA ALA A 91 -3.30 2.02 -10.14
C ALA A 91 -4.65 1.68 -9.48
N GLY A 92 -4.90 2.22 -8.29
CA GLY A 92 -5.92 1.77 -7.35
C GLY A 92 -5.51 0.48 -6.64
N ASP A 93 -6.23 0.15 -5.57
CA ASP A 93 -6.12 -1.14 -4.89
C ASP A 93 -6.83 -2.20 -5.76
N ILE A 94 -6.01 -2.91 -6.56
CA ILE A 94 -6.47 -3.92 -7.52
C ILE A 94 -6.64 -5.25 -6.79
N THR A 95 -7.85 -5.80 -6.85
CA THR A 95 -8.23 -7.04 -6.15
C THR A 95 -8.29 -8.22 -7.11
N PRO A 96 -8.31 -9.47 -6.60
CA PRO A 96 -8.54 -10.65 -7.43
C PRO A 96 -9.84 -10.60 -8.24
N ALA A 97 -10.86 -9.87 -7.76
CA ALA A 97 -12.14 -9.73 -8.43
C ALA A 97 -12.09 -8.84 -9.68
N ASP A 98 -11.04 -8.01 -9.84
CA ASP A 98 -10.89 -7.11 -10.99
C ASP A 98 -10.39 -7.81 -12.27
N ALA A 99 -10.06 -9.11 -12.18
CA ALA A 99 -9.57 -9.93 -13.30
C ALA A 99 -8.37 -9.32 -14.07
N VAL A 100 -7.56 -8.52 -13.38
CA VAL A 100 -6.31 -7.95 -13.92
C VAL A 100 -5.19 -8.96 -13.73
N SER A 101 -4.44 -9.25 -14.79
CA SER A 101 -3.29 -10.18 -14.69
C SER A 101 -2.17 -9.58 -13.82
N ALA A 102 -1.36 -10.44 -13.19
CA ALA A 102 -0.23 -10.00 -12.38
C ALA A 102 0.72 -9.06 -13.16
N GLY A 103 0.98 -9.35 -14.44
CA GLY A 103 1.82 -8.50 -15.29
C GLY A 103 1.21 -7.13 -15.59
N GLU A 104 -0.11 -7.05 -15.78
CA GLU A 104 -0.79 -5.77 -16.00
C GLU A 104 -0.89 -4.95 -14.70
N LYS A 105 -1.16 -5.60 -13.55
CA LYS A 105 -1.11 -4.97 -12.23
C LYS A 105 0.26 -4.33 -12.00
N HIS A 106 1.32 -5.14 -12.14
CA HIS A 106 2.69 -4.69 -11.98
C HIS A 106 3.04 -3.53 -12.94
N ARG A 107 2.64 -3.61 -14.22
CA ARG A 107 2.87 -2.52 -15.18
C ARG A 107 2.21 -1.21 -14.74
N ARG A 108 0.96 -1.26 -14.26
CA ARG A 108 0.23 -0.07 -13.79
C ARG A 108 0.87 0.54 -12.55
N GLU A 109 1.21 -0.30 -11.57
CA GLU A 109 1.83 0.14 -10.33
C GLU A 109 3.25 0.67 -10.55
N SER A 110 4.09 0.01 -11.35
CA SER A 110 5.44 0.50 -11.68
C SER A 110 5.38 1.85 -12.40
N ALA A 111 4.43 2.03 -13.32
CA ALA A 111 4.21 3.32 -13.97
C ALA A 111 3.77 4.41 -12.97
N ALA A 112 2.92 4.06 -12.00
CA ALA A 112 2.49 4.95 -10.94
C ALA A 112 3.67 5.37 -10.02
N VAL A 113 4.45 4.40 -9.54
CA VAL A 113 5.62 4.65 -8.69
C VAL A 113 6.61 5.55 -9.43
N ARG A 114 6.96 5.21 -10.67
CA ARG A 114 7.87 6.01 -11.51
C ARG A 114 7.38 7.45 -11.68
N ARG A 115 6.07 7.64 -11.90
CA ARG A 115 5.47 8.98 -11.99
C ARG A 115 5.63 9.77 -10.69
N ILE A 116 5.49 9.14 -9.53
CA ILE A 116 5.56 9.80 -8.21
C ILE A 116 7.01 10.12 -7.87
N VAL A 117 7.86 9.08 -7.78
CA VAL A 117 9.22 9.22 -7.26
C VAL A 117 10.18 9.84 -8.27
N GLY A 118 9.88 9.74 -9.58
CA GLY A 118 10.68 10.34 -10.65
C GLY A 118 10.76 11.87 -10.60
N LYS A 119 9.90 12.52 -9.80
CA LYS A 119 10.01 13.97 -9.54
C LYS A 119 11.12 14.33 -8.55
N LEU A 120 11.71 13.34 -7.86
CA LEU A 120 12.76 13.53 -6.87
C LEU A 120 14.15 13.23 -7.47
N PRO A 121 15.22 13.94 -7.05
CA PRO A 121 16.59 13.68 -7.54
C PRO A 121 17.09 12.25 -7.31
N ARG A 122 16.56 11.55 -6.31
CA ARG A 122 16.89 10.14 -5.99
C ARG A 122 15.73 9.18 -6.26
N GLY A 123 14.82 9.55 -7.17
CA GLY A 123 13.62 8.78 -7.53
C GLY A 123 13.89 7.30 -7.80
N GLU A 124 14.93 7.01 -8.57
CA GLU A 124 15.32 5.64 -8.94
C GLU A 124 15.62 4.75 -7.74
N ARG A 125 16.12 5.29 -6.62
CA ARG A 125 16.33 4.50 -5.39
C ARG A 125 15.00 4.01 -4.82
N TYR A 126 13.97 4.85 -4.83
CA TYR A 126 12.65 4.50 -4.30
C TYR A 126 11.92 3.52 -5.24
N LEU A 127 12.06 3.71 -6.55
CA LEU A 127 11.55 2.76 -7.53
C LEU A 127 12.22 1.39 -7.35
N ALA A 128 13.54 1.34 -7.17
CA ALA A 128 14.26 0.09 -6.92
C ALA A 128 13.83 -0.62 -5.63
N LEU A 129 13.54 0.13 -4.56
CA LEU A 129 13.00 -0.43 -3.32
C LEU A 129 11.59 -1.01 -3.55
N TRP A 130 10.74 -0.33 -4.31
CA TRP A 130 9.41 -0.85 -4.66
C TRP A 130 9.51 -2.13 -5.50
N GLU A 131 10.39 -2.17 -6.51
CA GLU A 131 10.64 -3.38 -7.32
C GLU A 131 11.22 -4.54 -6.49
N GLU A 132 12.08 -4.23 -5.52
CA GLU A 132 12.60 -5.22 -4.56
C GLU A 132 11.49 -5.80 -3.70
N TYR A 133 10.60 -4.95 -3.17
CA TYR A 133 9.40 -5.39 -2.48
C TYR A 133 8.63 -6.34 -3.40
N GLU A 134 8.22 -5.87 -4.58
CA GLU A 134 7.38 -6.61 -5.52
C GLU A 134 7.93 -8.00 -5.88
N SER A 135 9.23 -8.09 -6.13
CA SER A 135 9.91 -9.35 -6.45
C SER A 135 10.17 -10.26 -5.25
N GLY A 136 10.14 -9.74 -4.01
CA GLY A 136 10.50 -10.50 -2.81
C GLY A 136 11.95 -11.00 -2.82
N ALA A 137 12.85 -10.29 -3.51
CA ALA A 137 14.21 -10.74 -3.76
C ALA A 137 15.05 -10.87 -2.48
N THR A 138 14.82 -10.00 -1.50
CA THR A 138 15.59 -9.94 -0.24
C THR A 138 14.81 -10.53 0.94
N PRO A 139 15.50 -10.96 2.01
CA PRO A 139 14.85 -11.34 3.26
C PRO A 139 13.92 -10.25 3.81
N GLU A 140 14.34 -8.98 3.75
CA GLU A 140 13.54 -7.83 4.19
C GLU A 140 12.25 -7.68 3.37
N ALA A 141 12.33 -7.81 2.04
CA ALA A 141 11.16 -7.75 1.18
C ALA A 141 10.19 -8.92 1.44
N ARG A 142 10.73 -10.12 1.68
CA ARG A 142 9.91 -11.28 2.05
C ARG A 142 9.21 -11.09 3.39
N LEU A 143 9.90 -10.53 4.39
CA LEU A 143 9.28 -10.20 5.67
C LEU A 143 8.12 -9.23 5.47
N VAL A 144 8.35 -8.12 4.74
CA VAL A 144 7.30 -7.10 4.52
C VAL A 144 6.10 -7.70 3.78
N LYS A 145 6.30 -8.54 2.76
CA LYS A 145 5.20 -9.24 2.07
C LYS A 145 4.43 -10.21 2.97
N GLN A 146 5.11 -10.87 3.90
CA GLN A 146 4.45 -11.74 4.87
C GLN A 146 3.64 -10.93 5.87
N VAL A 147 4.16 -9.78 6.29
CA VAL A 147 3.48 -8.88 7.23
C VAL A 147 2.28 -8.21 6.59
N ASP A 148 2.36 -7.78 5.32
CA ASP A 148 1.22 -7.26 4.55
C ASP A 148 0.04 -8.25 4.56
N LYS A 149 0.30 -9.53 4.26
CA LYS A 149 -0.71 -10.59 4.35
C LYS A 149 -1.20 -10.86 5.76
N LEU A 150 -0.30 -10.86 6.74
CA LEU A 150 -0.65 -11.10 8.14
C LEU A 150 -1.54 -9.98 8.69
N GLU A 151 -1.23 -8.73 8.36
CA GLU A 151 -2.02 -7.56 8.73
C GLU A 151 -3.45 -7.72 8.18
N MET A 152 -3.59 -8.03 6.89
CA MET A 152 -4.88 -8.24 6.25
C MET A 152 -5.68 -9.37 6.94
N ALA A 153 -5.02 -10.48 7.28
CA ALA A 153 -5.67 -11.59 7.97
C ALA A 153 -6.14 -11.22 9.39
N LEU A 154 -5.31 -10.50 10.15
CA LEU A 154 -5.69 -10.02 11.49
C LEU A 154 -6.81 -8.98 11.41
N GLN A 155 -6.79 -8.10 10.41
CA GLN A 155 -7.84 -7.13 10.14
C GLN A 155 -9.16 -7.84 9.77
N ALA A 156 -9.11 -8.95 9.03
CA ALA A 156 -10.28 -9.81 8.79
C ALA A 156 -10.89 -10.28 10.10
N CYS A 157 -10.10 -10.84 11.02
CA CYS A 157 -10.59 -11.31 12.32
C CYS A 157 -11.23 -10.19 13.15
N ILE A 158 -10.67 -8.97 13.11
CA ILE A 158 -11.26 -7.80 13.78
C ILE A 158 -12.63 -7.49 13.18
N TYR A 159 -12.74 -7.43 11.85
CA TYR A 159 -14.01 -7.14 11.18
C TYR A 159 -15.05 -8.24 11.35
N GLU A 160 -14.68 -9.52 11.35
CA GLU A 160 -15.59 -10.62 11.69
C GLU A 160 -16.19 -10.43 13.09
N HIS A 161 -15.34 -10.11 14.07
CA HIS A 161 -15.79 -9.88 15.45
C HIS A 161 -16.69 -8.63 15.57
N GLN A 162 -16.34 -7.54 14.91
CA GLN A 162 -17.07 -6.26 15.00
C GLN A 162 -18.40 -6.27 14.25
N HIS A 163 -18.51 -7.05 13.17
CA HIS A 163 -19.63 -6.97 12.23
C HIS A 163 -20.40 -8.28 12.05
N GLY A 164 -19.96 -9.37 12.68
CA GLY A 164 -20.61 -10.69 12.56
C GLY A 164 -20.55 -11.25 11.13
N LEU A 165 -19.46 -10.97 10.41
CA LEU A 165 -19.23 -11.39 9.03
C LEU A 165 -18.48 -12.73 8.98
N ASN A 166 -18.50 -13.37 7.80
CA ASN A 166 -17.60 -14.47 7.46
C ASN A 166 -16.63 -13.96 6.40
N LEU A 167 -15.35 -13.83 6.76
CA LEU A 167 -14.27 -13.30 5.94
C LEU A 167 -13.17 -14.36 5.72
N GLN A 168 -13.55 -15.65 5.74
CA GLN A 168 -12.62 -16.77 5.55
C GLN A 168 -11.79 -16.66 4.25
N GLU A 169 -12.34 -16.05 3.19
CA GLU A 169 -11.62 -15.84 1.93
C GLU A 169 -10.36 -14.96 2.07
N PHE A 170 -10.23 -14.20 3.15
CA PHE A 170 -9.04 -13.38 3.46
C PHE A 170 -8.04 -14.11 4.36
N LEU A 171 -8.37 -15.31 4.85
CA LEU A 171 -7.55 -16.15 5.72
C LEU A 171 -6.97 -17.39 5.00
N ASP A 172 -7.56 -17.78 3.87
CA ASP A 172 -7.15 -18.91 3.03
C ASP A 172 -5.96 -18.57 2.10
#